data_AF-M2T618-F1
#
_entry.id   AF-M2T618-F1
#
_cell.length_a   1.000
_cell.length_b   1.000
_cell.length_c   1.000
_cell.angle_alpha   90.00
_cell.angle_beta   90.00
_cell.angle_gamma   90.00
#
_symmetry.space_group_name_H-M   'P 1'
#
loop_
_entity.id
_entity.type
_entity.pdbx_description
1 polymer ?
#
loop_
_entity_poly.entity_id
_entity_poly.type
_entity_poly.pdbx_seq_one_letter_code
_entity_poly.pdbx_strand_id
1 'polypeptide(L)'
;MNVKPPMIGIDRYIDAEWMRLASAVVRGEVARDVIQERLEIDVPSPTVRSKTNGILNRMWFPQYRDRHAIVDGCAVETGKDPSSEPAMFLAVGIMAYPYIRQVAEHLGRLIRIQGSCKPGEVHRRMFELHGKRTTIDQATSYAFKTLGSWGIITREEDDRFKSLANPLDQASQFLLNRASNISRNSVTAMTDNDPLRVFFR
;
A
#
# COMPACT_ATOMS: atom_id res chain seq x y z
N MET A 1 -5.26 10.03 -30.25
CA MET A 1 -4.62 9.29 -29.15
C MET A 1 -5.63 9.10 -28.04
N ASN A 2 -6.12 7.87 -27.83
CA ASN A 2 -7.10 7.59 -26.78
C ASN A 2 -6.34 7.58 -25.45
N VAL A 3 -6.30 8.72 -24.76
CA VAL A 3 -5.70 8.80 -23.42
C VAL A 3 -6.57 7.94 -22.54
N LYS A 4 -6.12 6.71 -22.27
CA LYS A 4 -6.77 5.81 -21.31
C LYS A 4 -6.96 6.64 -20.04
N PRO A 5 -8.19 6.82 -19.54
CA PRO A 5 -8.41 7.59 -18.33
C PRO A 5 -7.45 7.05 -17.26
N PRO A 6 -6.78 7.93 -16.49
CA PRO A 6 -5.78 7.50 -15.52
C PRO A 6 -6.41 6.37 -14.71
N MET A 7 -5.77 5.18 -14.69
CA MET A 7 -6.29 4.05 -13.94
C MET A 7 -6.44 4.50 -12.50
N ILE A 8 -7.68 4.70 -12.07
CA ILE A 8 -7.95 5.23 -10.76
C ILE A 8 -7.83 4.10 -9.76
N GLY A 9 -6.83 4.21 -8.88
CA GLY A 9 -6.76 3.49 -7.62
C GLY A 9 -6.41 2.00 -7.71
N ILE A 10 -6.23 1.44 -6.52
CA ILE A 10 -6.21 0.00 -6.29
C ILE A 10 -7.67 -0.48 -6.37
N ASP A 11 -8.00 -1.31 -7.36
CA ASP A 11 -9.39 -1.76 -7.57
C ASP A 11 -9.72 -3.05 -6.81
N ARG A 12 -8.77 -3.60 -6.03
CA ARG A 12 -8.94 -4.81 -5.23
C ARG A 12 -8.28 -4.66 -3.87
N TYR A 13 -8.78 -5.43 -2.92
CA TYR A 13 -8.08 -5.73 -1.68
C TYR A 13 -6.81 -6.52 -1.96
N ILE A 14 -5.73 -6.27 -1.21
CA ILE A 14 -4.48 -7.01 -1.27
C ILE A 14 -4.09 -7.46 0.12
N ASP A 15 -4.07 -8.76 0.33
CA ASP A 15 -3.74 -9.38 1.61
C ASP A 15 -2.24 -9.30 1.93
N ALA A 16 -1.90 -9.15 3.20
CA ALA A 16 -0.52 -9.20 3.69
C ALA A 16 0.16 -10.53 3.37
N GLU A 17 -0.54 -11.66 3.42
CA GLU A 17 0.04 -12.97 3.07
C GLU A 17 0.51 -13.00 1.62
N TRP A 18 -0.25 -12.42 0.70
CA TRP A 18 0.13 -12.34 -0.71
C TRP A 18 1.36 -11.43 -0.90
N MET A 19 1.47 -10.37 -0.11
CA MET A 19 2.64 -9.50 -0.11
C MET A 19 3.88 -10.23 0.43
N ARG A 20 3.75 -11.03 1.50
CA ARG A 20 4.83 -11.88 2.03
C ARG A 20 5.31 -12.87 0.99
N LEU A 21 4.40 -13.59 0.33
CA LEU A 21 4.76 -14.53 -0.74
C LEU A 21 5.46 -13.84 -1.89
N ALA A 22 4.94 -12.69 -2.35
CA ALA A 22 5.59 -11.94 -3.41
C ALA A 22 6.99 -11.44 -3.03
N SER A 23 7.19 -11.03 -1.78
CA SER A 23 8.52 -10.69 -1.26
C SER A 23 9.48 -11.89 -1.24
N ALA A 24 8.99 -13.09 -0.89
CA ALA A 24 9.78 -14.31 -0.89
C ALA A 24 10.22 -14.71 -2.31
N VAL A 25 9.35 -14.48 -3.31
CA VAL A 25 9.72 -14.65 -4.72
C VAL A 25 10.82 -13.67 -5.13
N VAL A 26 10.74 -12.40 -4.72
CA VAL A 26 11.80 -11.41 -5.01
C VAL A 26 13.13 -11.82 -4.36
N ARG A 27 13.10 -12.37 -3.14
CA ARG A 27 14.28 -12.92 -2.47
C ARG A 27 14.82 -14.21 -3.10
N GLY A 28 14.08 -14.82 -4.03
CA GLY A 28 14.45 -16.09 -4.67
C GLY A 28 14.23 -17.32 -3.78
N GLU A 29 13.42 -17.20 -2.73
CA GLU A 29 13.15 -18.28 -1.76
C GLU A 29 12.10 -19.26 -2.28
N VAL A 30 11.15 -18.76 -3.07
CA VAL A 30 10.06 -19.55 -3.67
C VAL A 30 9.87 -19.17 -5.13
N ALA A 31 9.32 -20.09 -5.90
CA ALA A 31 9.01 -19.85 -7.31
C ALA A 31 7.76 -18.96 -7.46
N ARG A 32 7.64 -18.31 -8.61
CA ARG A 32 6.59 -17.29 -8.86
C ARG A 32 5.18 -17.89 -8.98
N ASP A 33 5.09 -19.13 -9.40
CA ASP A 33 3.86 -19.92 -9.48
C ASP A 33 3.16 -20.08 -8.12
N VAL A 34 3.91 -20.08 -7.01
CA VAL A 34 3.34 -20.12 -5.65
C VAL A 34 2.36 -18.97 -5.39
N ILE A 35 2.57 -17.79 -5.98
CA ILE A 35 1.61 -16.68 -5.89
C ILE A 35 0.30 -17.04 -6.61
N GLN A 36 0.41 -17.67 -7.78
CA GLN A 36 -0.76 -18.13 -8.55
C GLN A 36 -1.54 -19.19 -7.79
N GLU A 37 -0.87 -20.21 -7.27
CA GLU A 37 -1.47 -21.28 -6.49
C GLU A 37 -2.18 -20.74 -5.25
N ARG A 38 -1.53 -19.83 -4.51
CA ARG A 38 -2.16 -19.22 -3.34
C ARG A 38 -3.41 -18.42 -3.69
N LEU A 39 -3.35 -17.62 -4.74
CA LEU A 39 -4.52 -16.85 -5.20
C LEU A 39 -5.64 -17.75 -5.73
N GLU A 40 -5.33 -18.94 -6.25
CA GLU A 40 -6.35 -19.91 -6.67
C GLU A 40 -7.16 -20.46 -5.50
N ILE A 41 -6.51 -20.64 -4.36
CA ILE A 41 -7.14 -21.07 -3.09
C ILE A 41 -7.96 -19.91 -2.50
N ASP A 42 -7.36 -18.72 -2.38
CA ASP A 42 -7.96 -17.62 -1.63
C ASP A 42 -9.02 -16.82 -2.42
N VAL A 43 -8.94 -16.84 -3.76
CA VAL A 43 -9.76 -15.99 -4.64
C VAL A 43 -10.57 -16.85 -5.63
N PRO A 44 -11.85 -17.14 -5.32
CA PRO A 44 -12.69 -18.01 -6.16
C PRO A 44 -12.92 -17.48 -7.58
N SER A 45 -13.02 -16.16 -7.75
CA SER A 45 -13.30 -15.56 -9.06
C SER A 45 -12.02 -15.42 -9.89
N PRO A 46 -11.93 -16.05 -11.09
CA PRO A 46 -10.75 -15.93 -11.96
C PRO A 46 -10.45 -14.49 -12.39
N THR A 47 -11.48 -13.70 -12.65
CA THR A 47 -11.34 -12.28 -13.00
C THR A 47 -10.76 -11.45 -11.86
N VAL A 48 -11.21 -11.70 -10.62
CA VAL A 48 -10.66 -11.03 -9.43
C VAL A 48 -9.21 -11.46 -9.23
N ARG A 49 -8.94 -12.76 -9.32
CA ARG A 49 -7.59 -13.34 -9.20
C ARG A 49 -6.60 -12.74 -10.20
N SER A 50 -6.98 -12.65 -11.47
CA SER A 50 -6.14 -12.05 -12.52
C SER A 50 -5.78 -10.59 -12.21
N LYS A 51 -6.75 -9.80 -11.72
CA LYS A 51 -6.52 -8.40 -11.32
C LYS A 51 -5.63 -8.30 -10.09
N THR A 52 -5.89 -9.11 -9.06
CA THR A 52 -5.07 -9.20 -7.85
C THR A 52 -3.61 -9.52 -8.21
N ASN A 53 -3.39 -10.52 -9.06
CA ASN A 53 -2.05 -10.85 -9.56
C ASN A 53 -1.40 -9.68 -10.31
N GLY A 54 -2.17 -8.98 -11.15
CA GLY A 54 -1.72 -7.77 -11.84
C GLY A 54 -1.26 -6.68 -10.87
N ILE A 55 -1.93 -6.54 -9.73
CA ILE A 55 -1.57 -5.57 -8.68
C ILE A 55 -0.27 -5.98 -7.97
N LEU A 56 -0.17 -7.25 -7.52
CA LEU A 56 1.05 -7.78 -6.92
C LEU A 56 2.25 -7.64 -7.86
N ASN A 57 2.04 -7.92 -9.15
CA ASN A 57 3.07 -7.76 -10.17
C ASN A 57 3.54 -6.32 -10.31
N ARG A 58 2.64 -5.34 -10.21
CA ARG A 58 3.02 -3.93 -10.29
C ARG A 58 3.82 -3.47 -9.07
N MET A 59 3.54 -4.05 -7.89
CA MET A 59 4.22 -3.72 -6.63
C MET A 59 5.60 -4.37 -6.54
N TRP A 60 5.71 -5.69 -6.77
CA TRP A 60 6.91 -6.48 -6.50
C TRP A 60 7.75 -6.81 -7.73
N PHE A 61 7.23 -6.63 -8.95
CA PHE A 61 7.96 -6.90 -10.18
C PHE A 61 7.88 -5.71 -11.14
N PRO A 62 8.38 -4.52 -10.73
CA PRO A 62 8.22 -3.30 -11.51
C PRO A 62 8.97 -3.38 -12.84
N GLN A 63 8.37 -2.81 -13.89
CA GLN A 63 8.98 -2.76 -15.22
C GLN A 63 10.16 -1.80 -15.31
N TYR A 64 10.17 -0.75 -14.48
CA TYR A 64 11.20 0.28 -14.50
C TYR A 64 12.35 -0.07 -13.57
N ARG A 65 13.58 -0.07 -14.12
CA ARG A 65 14.80 -0.46 -13.39
C ARG A 65 15.13 0.44 -12.20
N ASP A 66 14.71 1.71 -12.23
CA ASP A 66 14.91 2.67 -11.13
C ASP A 66 14.19 2.27 -9.83
N ARG A 67 13.30 1.26 -9.88
CA ARG A 67 12.55 0.73 -8.75
C ARG A 67 13.10 -0.60 -8.21
N HIS A 68 13.90 -1.34 -8.98
CA HIS A 68 14.37 -2.68 -8.60
C HIS A 68 15.12 -2.66 -7.27
N ALA A 69 16.10 -1.77 -7.12
CA ALA A 69 16.87 -1.66 -5.88
C ALA A 69 16.02 -1.37 -4.62
N ILE A 70 14.89 -0.66 -4.78
CA ILE A 70 13.96 -0.41 -3.66
C ILE A 70 13.16 -1.66 -3.35
N VAL A 71 12.64 -2.33 -4.38
CA VAL A 71 11.87 -3.57 -4.21
C VAL A 71 12.73 -4.67 -3.60
N ASP A 72 13.95 -4.85 -4.07
CA ASP A 72 14.90 -5.83 -3.55
C ASP A 72 15.21 -5.54 -2.07
N GLY A 73 15.48 -4.26 -1.74
CA GLY A 73 15.67 -3.83 -0.35
C GLY A 73 14.44 -4.08 0.52
N CYS A 74 13.25 -3.73 0.03
CA CYS A 74 11.99 -3.97 0.76
C CYS A 74 11.74 -5.45 1.00
N ALA A 75 12.03 -6.30 0.00
CA ALA A 75 11.91 -7.73 0.11
C ALA A 75 12.88 -8.28 1.17
N VAL A 76 14.14 -7.82 1.15
CA VAL A 76 15.13 -8.21 2.17
C VAL A 76 14.68 -7.83 3.58
N GLU A 77 14.25 -6.59 3.81
CA GLU A 77 13.79 -6.17 5.15
C GLU A 77 12.55 -6.94 5.61
N THR A 78 11.59 -7.18 4.70
CA THR A 78 10.40 -8.01 4.96
C THR A 78 10.75 -9.41 5.46
N GLY A 79 11.85 -9.99 4.98
CA GLY A 79 12.31 -11.33 5.38
C GLY A 79 13.12 -11.36 6.69
N LYS A 80 13.61 -10.20 7.17
CA LYS A 80 14.43 -10.11 8.39
C LYS A 80 13.59 -9.98 9.64
N ASP A 81 12.59 -9.12 9.60
CA ASP A 81 11.76 -8.79 10.76
C ASP A 81 10.29 -8.60 10.35
N PRO A 82 9.36 -9.40 10.89
CA PRO A 82 7.92 -9.20 10.69
C PRO A 82 7.44 -7.79 11.06
N SER A 83 8.12 -7.08 11.96
CA SER A 83 7.77 -5.72 12.36
C SER A 83 7.97 -4.69 11.23
N SER A 84 8.83 -5.01 10.25
CA SER A 84 9.13 -4.15 9.09
C SER A 84 8.08 -4.26 7.97
N GLU A 85 7.32 -5.36 7.93
CA GLU A 85 6.39 -5.69 6.85
C GLU A 85 5.42 -4.54 6.52
N PRO A 86 4.75 -3.88 7.49
CA PRO A 86 3.79 -2.82 7.18
C PRO A 86 4.44 -1.67 6.40
N ALA A 87 5.68 -1.28 6.76
CA ALA A 87 6.41 -0.24 6.06
C ALA A 87 6.88 -0.67 4.69
N MET A 88 7.37 -1.90 4.54
CA MET A 88 7.86 -2.41 3.27
C MET A 88 6.71 -2.59 2.26
N PHE A 89 5.56 -3.09 2.72
CA PHE A 89 4.34 -3.20 1.92
C PHE A 89 3.82 -1.83 1.51
N LEU A 90 3.83 -0.86 2.44
CA LEU A 90 3.47 0.52 2.11
C LEU A 90 4.43 1.10 1.07
N ALA A 91 5.74 0.90 1.21
CA ALA A 91 6.75 1.42 0.29
C ALA A 91 6.55 0.93 -1.16
N VAL A 92 6.42 -0.38 -1.36
CA VAL A 92 6.15 -0.93 -2.71
C VAL A 92 4.74 -0.54 -3.20
N GLY A 93 3.77 -0.44 -2.29
CA GLY A 93 2.40 -0.05 -2.57
C GLY A 93 2.27 1.38 -3.13
N ILE A 94 2.84 2.37 -2.45
CA ILE A 94 2.78 3.79 -2.85
C ILE A 94 3.62 4.11 -4.09
N MET A 95 4.69 3.34 -4.32
CA MET A 95 5.52 3.43 -5.52
C MET A 95 4.77 2.91 -6.76
N ALA A 96 3.98 1.85 -6.61
CA ALA A 96 3.17 1.28 -7.69
C ALA A 96 1.83 2.01 -7.87
N TYR A 97 1.22 2.48 -6.78
CA TYR A 97 -0.12 3.07 -6.73
C TYR A 97 -0.15 4.37 -5.91
N PRO A 98 0.07 5.53 -6.56
CA PRO A 98 0.02 6.85 -5.90
C PRO A 98 -1.32 7.17 -5.21
N TYR A 99 -2.40 6.49 -5.57
CA TYR A 99 -3.69 6.63 -4.89
C TYR A 99 -3.65 6.09 -3.45
N ILE A 100 -2.98 4.95 -3.22
CA ILE A 100 -2.78 4.39 -1.87
C ILE A 100 -2.02 5.41 -1.01
N ARG A 101 -1.03 6.09 -1.60
CA ARG A 101 -0.28 7.16 -0.94
C ARG A 101 -1.21 8.27 -0.45
N GLN A 102 -2.07 8.80 -1.31
CA GLN A 102 -2.99 9.88 -0.94
C GLN A 102 -3.96 9.45 0.17
N VAL A 103 -4.49 8.22 0.11
CA VAL A 103 -5.34 7.67 1.16
C VAL A 103 -4.59 7.59 2.49
N ALA A 104 -3.38 7.01 2.48
CA ALA A 104 -2.53 6.87 3.65
C ALA A 104 -2.10 8.24 4.21
N GLU A 105 -1.84 9.24 3.37
CA GLU A 105 -1.55 10.60 3.79
C GLU A 105 -2.73 11.25 4.53
N HIS A 106 -3.95 11.09 4.00
CA HIS A 106 -5.14 11.64 4.65
C HIS A 106 -5.47 10.94 5.97
N LEU A 107 -5.32 9.61 6.03
CA LEU A 107 -5.39 8.84 7.27
C LEU A 107 -4.37 9.34 8.29
N GLY A 108 -3.08 9.38 7.92
CA GLY A 108 -1.99 9.78 8.79
C GLY A 108 -2.14 11.20 9.31
N ARG A 109 -2.60 12.15 8.49
CA ARG A 109 -2.88 13.53 8.92
C ARG A 109 -3.98 13.59 9.98
N LEU A 110 -5.09 12.90 9.77
CA LEU A 110 -6.21 12.91 10.71
C LEU A 110 -5.84 12.20 12.02
N ILE A 111 -5.19 11.04 11.93
CA ILE A 111 -4.69 10.30 13.10
C ILE A 111 -3.68 11.15 13.89
N ARG A 112 -2.77 11.88 13.23
CA ARG A 112 -1.83 12.78 13.91
C ARG A 112 -2.52 13.88 14.71
N ILE A 113 -3.63 14.41 14.18
CA ILE A 113 -4.34 15.55 14.79
C ILE A 113 -5.27 15.08 15.91
N GLN A 114 -5.98 13.97 15.70
CA GLN A 114 -7.11 13.56 16.54
C GLN A 114 -6.87 12.23 17.28
N GLY A 115 -5.77 11.53 17.03
CA GLY A 115 -5.47 10.19 17.55
C GLY A 115 -6.16 9.05 16.79
N SER A 116 -7.28 9.30 16.15
CA SER A 116 -7.99 8.34 15.26
C SER A 116 -8.84 9.08 14.24
N CYS A 117 -9.37 8.41 13.21
CA CYS A 117 -10.21 9.05 12.20
C CYS A 117 -11.36 8.17 11.68
N LYS A 118 -12.50 8.76 11.32
CA LYS A 118 -13.60 8.03 10.70
C LYS A 118 -13.34 7.80 9.21
N PRO A 119 -13.72 6.65 8.64
CA PRO A 119 -13.59 6.38 7.20
C PRO A 119 -14.22 7.48 6.34
N GLY A 120 -15.40 7.99 6.74
CA GLY A 120 -16.14 9.03 6.03
C GLY A 120 -15.38 10.34 5.86
N GLU A 121 -14.48 10.69 6.78
CA GLU A 121 -13.65 11.90 6.67
C GLU A 121 -12.67 11.79 5.51
N VAL A 122 -12.07 10.61 5.34
CA VAL A 122 -11.14 10.33 4.25
C VAL A 122 -11.89 10.14 2.93
N HIS A 123 -13.04 9.44 2.91
CA HIS A 123 -13.89 9.36 1.70
C HIS A 123 -14.27 10.74 1.18
N ARG A 124 -14.74 11.64 2.06
CA ARG A 124 -15.07 13.02 1.69
C ARG A 124 -13.89 13.72 1.03
N ARG A 125 -12.69 13.60 1.62
CA ARG A 125 -11.49 14.21 1.05
C ARG A 125 -11.09 13.62 -0.31
N MET A 126 -11.20 12.31 -0.47
CA MET A 126 -10.94 11.66 -1.76
C MET A 126 -11.95 12.08 -2.83
N PHE A 127 -13.23 12.30 -2.47
CA PHE A 127 -14.23 12.83 -3.38
C PHE A 127 -13.98 14.29 -3.77
N GLU A 128 -13.47 15.13 -2.87
CA GLU A 128 -13.08 16.51 -3.19
C GLU A 128 -11.96 16.55 -4.23
N LEU A 129 -10.98 15.64 -4.13
CA LEU A 129 -9.81 15.60 -5.01
C LEU A 129 -10.08 14.94 -6.37
N HIS A 130 -10.88 13.87 -6.39
CA HIS A 130 -11.05 13.01 -7.57
C HIS A 130 -12.48 13.00 -8.14
N GLY A 131 -13.39 13.74 -7.51
CA GLY A 131 -14.82 13.75 -7.82
C GLY A 131 -15.58 12.59 -7.17
N LYS A 132 -16.87 12.80 -6.92
CA LYS A 132 -17.75 11.78 -6.31
C LYS A 132 -18.21 10.75 -7.34
N ARG A 133 -17.63 9.55 -7.30
CA ARG A 133 -17.99 8.41 -8.18
C ARG A 133 -17.82 7.09 -7.43
N THR A 134 -18.60 6.06 -7.80
CA THR A 134 -18.52 4.72 -7.21
C THR A 134 -17.12 4.13 -7.27
N THR A 135 -16.35 4.43 -8.32
CA THR A 135 -14.96 3.95 -8.46
C THR A 135 -14.03 4.54 -7.39
N ILE A 136 -14.21 5.80 -7.00
CA ILE A 136 -13.43 6.45 -5.93
C ILE A 136 -13.80 5.87 -4.58
N ASP A 137 -15.11 5.65 -4.37
CA ASP A 137 -15.63 5.07 -3.15
C ASP A 137 -15.08 3.66 -2.92
N GLN A 138 -15.12 2.83 -3.96
CA GLN A 138 -14.57 1.47 -3.95
C GLN A 138 -13.05 1.48 -3.77
N ALA A 139 -12.32 2.28 -4.54
CA ALA A 139 -10.86 2.33 -4.43
C ALA A 139 -10.38 2.77 -3.03
N THR A 140 -11.09 3.72 -2.41
CA THR A 140 -10.80 4.18 -1.05
C THR A 140 -11.10 3.07 -0.03
N SER A 141 -12.24 2.38 -0.18
CA SER A 141 -12.60 1.25 0.67
C SER A 141 -11.60 0.09 0.56
N TYR A 142 -11.13 -0.22 -0.66
CA TYR A 142 -10.11 -1.24 -0.87
C TYR A 142 -8.77 -0.82 -0.26
N ALA A 143 -8.37 0.44 -0.39
CA ALA A 143 -7.17 0.95 0.27
C ALA A 143 -7.25 0.77 1.79
N PHE A 144 -8.39 1.06 2.44
CA PHE A 144 -8.54 0.81 3.88
C PHE A 144 -8.39 -0.66 4.26
N LYS A 145 -9.06 -1.55 3.52
CA LYS A 145 -8.96 -3.00 3.78
C LYS A 145 -7.52 -3.48 3.63
N THR A 146 -6.83 -3.05 2.58
CA THR A 146 -5.43 -3.38 2.30
C THR A 146 -4.51 -2.85 3.40
N LEU A 147 -4.63 -1.56 3.78
CA LEU A 147 -3.84 -0.98 4.86
C LEU A 147 -4.09 -1.65 6.22
N GLY A 148 -5.33 -2.08 6.47
CA GLY A 148 -5.68 -2.86 7.67
C GLY A 148 -5.04 -4.23 7.68
N SER A 149 -5.10 -4.96 6.56
CA SER A 149 -4.45 -6.27 6.41
C SER A 149 -2.93 -6.17 6.59
N TRP A 150 -2.31 -5.12 6.07
CA TRP A 150 -0.87 -4.88 6.20
C TRP A 150 -0.46 -4.46 7.62
N GLY A 151 -1.39 -4.33 8.57
CA GLY A 151 -1.08 -3.93 9.94
C GLY A 151 -0.71 -2.45 10.10
N ILE A 152 -1.06 -1.59 9.14
CA ILE A 152 -0.77 -0.15 9.20
C ILE A 152 -1.82 0.57 10.05
N ILE A 153 -3.09 0.17 9.89
CA ILE A 153 -4.21 0.71 10.65
C ILE A 153 -5.02 -0.42 11.29
N THR A 154 -5.72 -0.12 12.37
CA THR A 154 -6.74 -0.98 12.95
C THR A 154 -8.05 -0.22 13.13
N ARG A 155 -9.17 -0.94 13.22
CA ARG A 155 -10.49 -0.37 13.53
C ARG A 155 -10.77 -0.48 15.03
N GLU A 156 -11.25 0.60 15.62
CA GLU A 156 -11.79 0.66 16.97
C GLU A 156 -13.27 0.24 17.02
N GLU A 157 -13.82 0.12 18.22
CA GLU A 157 -15.23 -0.25 18.46
C GLU A 157 -16.22 0.73 17.81
N ASP A 158 -15.86 2.00 17.65
CA ASP A 158 -16.69 3.05 17.04
C ASP A 158 -16.41 3.25 15.53
N ASP A 159 -15.79 2.26 14.89
CA ASP A 159 -15.41 2.22 13.48
C ASP A 159 -14.34 3.25 13.07
N ARG A 160 -13.64 3.86 14.04
CA ARG A 160 -12.51 4.75 13.76
C ARG A 160 -11.24 3.96 13.45
N PHE A 161 -10.41 4.51 12.57
CA PHE A 161 -9.08 4.00 12.31
C PHE A 161 -8.05 4.61 13.26
N LYS A 162 -7.20 3.76 13.83
CA LYS A 162 -5.97 4.12 14.56
C LYS A 162 -4.74 3.57 13.86
N SER A 163 -3.58 4.18 14.10
CA SER A 163 -2.31 3.57 13.73
C SER A 163 -2.08 2.29 14.51
N LEU A 164 -1.54 1.26 13.85
CA LEU A 164 -1.15 0.00 14.48
C LEU A 164 0.36 -0.29 14.34
N ALA A 165 1.03 0.30 13.35
CA ALA A 165 2.40 -0.06 13.03
C ALA A 165 3.41 0.41 14.09
N ASN A 166 4.53 -0.32 14.16
CA ASN A 166 5.59 -0.12 15.15
C ASN A 166 6.64 0.90 14.65
N PRO A 167 7.45 1.47 15.57
CA PRO A 167 8.63 2.24 15.19
C PRO A 167 9.56 1.46 14.26
N LEU A 168 10.07 2.12 13.22
CA LEU A 168 10.92 1.50 12.21
C LEU A 168 12.40 1.64 12.54
N ASP A 169 13.19 0.65 12.13
CA ASP A 169 14.63 0.76 12.08
C ASP A 169 15.12 1.72 10.98
N GLN A 170 16.41 2.04 10.98
CA GLN A 170 16.97 3.02 10.04
C GLN A 170 16.87 2.57 8.57
N ALA A 171 17.03 1.27 8.31
CA ALA A 171 16.98 0.71 6.97
C ALA A 171 15.58 0.80 6.36
N SER A 172 14.56 0.40 7.14
CA SER A 172 13.16 0.47 6.75
C SER A 172 12.70 1.90 6.53
N GLN A 173 13.11 2.83 7.41
CA GLN A 173 12.86 4.27 7.22
C GLN A 173 13.47 4.78 5.92
N PHE A 174 14.72 4.41 5.62
CA PHE A 174 15.39 4.83 4.39
C PHE A 174 14.65 4.35 3.13
N LEU A 175 14.25 3.08 3.10
CA LEU A 175 13.52 2.49 1.97
C LEU A 175 12.15 3.14 1.77
N LEU A 176 11.38 3.32 2.84
CA LEU A 176 10.07 3.98 2.77
C LEU A 176 10.20 5.43 2.26
N ASN A 177 11.19 6.19 2.76
CA ASN A 177 11.45 7.55 2.28
C ASN A 177 11.81 7.57 0.79
N ARG A 178 12.66 6.64 0.35
CA ARG A 178 13.09 6.55 -1.06
C ARG A 178 11.93 6.17 -1.97
N ALA A 179 11.12 5.18 -1.60
CA ALA A 179 9.95 4.73 -2.38
C ALA A 179 8.94 5.86 -2.57
N SER A 180 8.71 6.61 -1.50
CA SER A 180 7.81 7.76 -1.49
C SER A 180 8.27 8.88 -2.43
N ASN A 181 9.57 9.15 -2.49
CA ASN A 181 10.13 10.20 -3.34
C ASN A 181 10.26 9.78 -4.83
N ILE A 182 10.27 8.49 -5.15
CA ILE A 182 10.24 7.99 -6.54
C ILE A 182 8.84 8.04 -7.15
N SER A 183 7.78 8.05 -6.33
CA SER A 183 6.41 8.14 -6.81
C SER A 183 6.17 9.51 -7.49
N ARG A 184 6.36 9.57 -8.82
CA ARG A 184 6.33 10.79 -9.67
C ARG A 184 4.98 11.53 -9.69
N ASN A 185 3.99 11.03 -8.97
CA ASN A 185 2.67 11.65 -8.79
C ASN A 185 2.41 12.10 -7.35
N SER A 186 3.40 12.03 -6.47
CA SER A 186 3.30 12.69 -5.17
C SER A 186 3.52 14.18 -5.37
N VAL A 187 2.50 14.97 -5.07
CA VAL A 187 2.56 16.44 -5.10
C VAL A 187 3.38 17.00 -3.92
N THR A 188 3.94 16.15 -3.06
CA THR A 188 4.76 16.58 -1.93
C THR A 188 5.89 15.57 -1.67
N ALA A 189 7.14 16.06 -1.60
CA ALA A 189 8.28 15.26 -1.16
C ALA A 189 8.07 14.83 0.30
N MET A 190 8.52 13.63 0.70
CA MET A 190 8.53 13.30 2.13
C MET A 190 9.50 14.23 2.85
N THR A 191 8.96 15.07 3.73
CA THR A 191 9.72 15.83 4.71
C THR A 191 9.70 15.07 6.05
N ASP A 192 10.45 15.51 7.06
CA ASP A 192 10.43 14.86 8.39
C ASP A 192 9.03 14.85 9.04
N ASN A 193 8.13 15.72 8.57
CA ASN A 193 6.73 15.80 8.98
C ASN A 193 5.76 15.06 8.05
N ASP A 194 6.25 14.19 7.17
CA ASP A 194 5.42 13.46 6.23
C ASP A 194 4.36 12.63 7.00
N PRO A 195 3.07 12.73 6.61
CA PRO A 195 1.99 11.99 7.26
C PRO A 195 2.18 10.48 7.31
N LEU A 196 2.94 9.88 6.38
CA LEU A 196 3.21 8.45 6.37
C LEU A 196 4.08 8.01 7.55
N ARG A 197 4.91 8.91 8.12
CA ARG A 197 5.71 8.59 9.31
C ARG A 197 4.86 8.44 10.56
N VAL A 198 3.65 8.99 10.60
CA VAL A 198 2.74 8.93 11.76
C VAL A 198 2.39 7.48 12.10
N PHE A 199 2.40 6.59 11.10
CA PHE A 199 2.13 5.18 11.34
C PHE A 199 3.22 4.47 12.12
N PHE A 200 4.43 5.02 12.15
CA PHE A 200 5.65 4.35 12.60
C PHE A 200 6.39 5.15 13.69
N ARG A 201 5.63 5.86 14.52
CA ARG A 201 6.14 6.67 15.64
C ARG A 201 5.93 5.96 16.97
#